data_AF-A0A7Z0TKY6-F1
#
_entry.id   AF-A0A7Z0TKY6-F1
#
_cell.length_a   1.000
_cell.length_b   1.000
_cell.length_c   1.000
_cell.angle_alpha   90.00
_cell.angle_beta   90.00
_cell.angle_gamma   90.00
#
_symmetry.space_group_name_H-M   'P 1'
#
loop_
_entity.id
_entity.type
_entity.pdbx_description
1 polymer ?
#
loop_
_entity_poly.entity_id
_entity_poly.type
_entity_poly.pdbx_seq_one_letter_code
_entity_poly.pdbx_strand_id
1 'polypeptide(L)' 'MWRDLAAIGRDRSSGGYRRYAWTAADGDCRAWFREQAEARGLAVETDRNGNQWAWLGDPAAGGAVVTGSHLDSVPD' A
#
# COMPACT_ATOMS: atom_id res chain seq x y z
N MET A 1 -0.44 -13.54 -2.20
CA MET A 1 -0.80 -12.15 -1.83
C MET A 1 -0.47 -11.83 -0.37
N TRP A 2 -1.37 -12.06 0.61
CA TRP A 2 -1.16 -11.52 1.98
C TRP A 2 0.06 -12.09 2.70
N ARG A 3 0.42 -13.34 2.40
CA ARG A 3 1.65 -13.96 2.90
C ARG A 3 2.92 -13.24 2.40
N ASP A 4 2.84 -12.62 1.23
CA ASP A 4 3.98 -11.94 0.60
C ASP A 4 4.23 -10.57 1.29
N LEU A 5 3.15 -9.87 1.68
CA LEU A 5 3.24 -8.63 2.47
C LEU A 5 3.79 -8.86 3.88
N ALA A 6 3.47 -10.02 4.49
CA ALA A 6 3.80 -10.30 5.89
C ALA A 6 5.30 -10.31 6.21
N ALA A 7 6.16 -10.53 5.21
CA ALA A 7 7.61 -10.49 5.39
C ALA A 7 8.17 -9.06 5.38
N ILE A 8 7.49 -8.11 4.73
CA ILE A 8 8.02 -6.77 4.49
C ILE A 8 7.99 -5.94 5.78
N GLY A 9 9.16 -5.45 6.16
CA GLY A 9 9.36 -4.65 7.37
C GLY A 9 9.20 -5.43 8.68
N ARG A 10 9.18 -6.78 8.65
CA ARG A 10 9.05 -7.58 9.87
C ARG A 10 10.35 -7.53 10.69
N ASP A 11 10.25 -7.07 11.93
CA ASP A 11 11.39 -7.08 12.84
C ASP A 11 11.53 -8.43 13.56
N ARG A 12 12.72 -9.03 13.51
CA ARG A 12 12.97 -10.35 14.11
C ARG A 12 13.11 -10.30 15.64
N SER A 13 13.46 -9.15 16.20
CA SER A 13 13.72 -8.99 17.63
C SER A 13 12.44 -8.67 18.40
N SER A 14 11.63 -7.72 17.93
CA SER A 14 10.36 -7.35 18.58
C SER A 14 9.18 -8.19 18.07
N GLY A 15 9.32 -8.84 16.92
CA GLY A 15 8.22 -9.56 16.27
C GLY A 15 7.15 -8.64 15.68
N GLY A 16 7.32 -7.32 15.78
CA GLY A 16 6.45 -6.30 15.19
C GLY A 16 6.86 -5.92 13.75
N TYR A 17 6.44 -4.75 13.31
CA TYR A 17 6.78 -4.19 12.00
C TYR A 17 7.42 -2.81 12.13
N ARG A 18 8.46 -2.57 11.32
CA ARG A 18 9.12 -1.29 11.13
C ARG A 18 8.94 -0.86 9.67
N ARG A 19 7.77 -0.27 9.38
CA ARG A 19 7.38 0.26 8.07
C ARG A 19 7.17 1.76 8.17
N TYR A 20 8.19 2.49 8.60
CA TYR A 20 8.07 3.95 8.72
C TYR A 20 7.93 4.57 7.33
N ALA A 21 7.04 5.56 7.22
CA ALA A 21 6.80 6.25 5.97
C ALA A 21 8.12 6.72 5.33
N TRP A 22 8.26 6.53 4.03
CA TRP A 22 9.42 6.93 3.22
C TRP A 22 10.72 6.17 3.50
N THR A 23 10.65 5.03 4.19
CA THR A 23 11.77 4.08 4.29
C THR A 23 11.69 3.02 3.18
N ALA A 24 12.76 2.23 3.02
CA ALA A 24 12.78 1.13 2.05
C ALA A 24 11.62 0.14 2.28
N ALA A 25 11.31 -0.20 3.54
CA ALA A 25 10.22 -1.12 3.86
C ALA A 25 8.83 -0.58 3.48
N ASP A 26 8.60 0.73 3.64
CA ASP A 26 7.39 1.40 3.14
C ASP A 26 7.36 1.39 1.60
N GLY A 27 8.50 1.67 0.95
CA GLY A 27 8.66 1.57 -0.50
C GLY A 27 8.31 0.18 -1.06
N ASP A 28 8.76 -0.88 -0.40
CA ASP A 28 8.45 -2.26 -0.78
C ASP A 28 6.97 -2.60 -0.58
N CYS A 29 6.34 -2.13 0.51
CA CYS A 29 4.91 -2.29 0.73
C CYS A 29 4.07 -1.56 -0.34
N ARG A 30 4.52 -0.37 -0.74
CA ARG A 30 3.94 0.45 -1.80
C ARG A 30 4.08 -0.21 -3.18
N ALA A 31 5.23 -0.81 -3.48
CA ALA A 31 5.42 -1.58 -4.70
C ALA A 31 4.49 -2.80 -4.72
N TRP A 32 4.43 -3.54 -3.61
CA TRP A 32 3.53 -4.68 -3.46
C TRP A 32 2.07 -4.28 -3.66
N PHE A 33 1.59 -3.16 -3.10
CA PHE A 33 0.21 -2.70 -3.31
C PHE A 33 -0.09 -2.46 -4.79
N ARG A 34 0.79 -1.72 -5.48
CA ARG A 34 0.66 -1.47 -6.93
C ARG A 34 0.57 -2.78 -7.71
N GLU A 35 1.51 -3.71 -7.50
CA GLU A 35 1.52 -5.00 -8.19
C GLU A 35 0.22 -5.78 -7.96
N GLN A 36 -0.27 -5.81 -6.72
CA GLN A 36 -1.51 -6.51 -6.41
C GLN A 36 -2.74 -5.84 -7.04
N ALA A 37 -2.78 -4.51 -7.12
CA ALA A 37 -3.86 -3.78 -7.75
C ALA A 37 -3.85 -3.95 -9.28
N GLU A 38 -2.70 -3.79 -9.93
CA GLU A 38 -2.53 -3.94 -11.37
C GLU A 38 -2.82 -5.36 -11.82
N ALA A 39 -2.40 -6.38 -11.07
CA ALA A 39 -2.72 -7.78 -11.35
C ALA A 39 -4.24 -8.10 -11.32
N ARG A 40 -5.05 -7.19 -10.77
CA ARG A 40 -6.52 -7.29 -10.71
C ARG A 40 -7.21 -6.37 -11.72
N GLY A 41 -6.44 -5.73 -12.61
CA GLY A 41 -6.95 -4.83 -13.64
C GLY A 41 -7.41 -3.49 -13.10
N LEU A 42 -6.95 -3.08 -11.91
CA LEU A 42 -7.24 -1.76 -11.36
C LEU A 42 -6.26 -0.72 -11.92
N ALA A 43 -6.75 0.48 -12.21
CA ALA A 43 -5.90 1.60 -12.59
C ALA A 43 -5.27 2.22 -11.33
N VAL A 44 -3.94 2.21 -11.26
CA VAL A 44 -3.21 2.72 -10.08
C VAL A 44 -2.68 4.12 -10.33
N GLU A 45 -2.94 5.02 -9.40
CA GLU A 45 -2.31 6.34 -9.36
C GLU A 45 -1.73 6.64 -7.98
N THR A 46 -0.74 7.53 -7.96
CA THR A 46 -0.19 8.08 -6.71
C THR A 46 -0.41 9.58 -6.73
N ASP A 47 -1.09 10.13 -5.73
CA ASP A 47 -1.33 11.57 -5.64
C ASP A 47 -0.08 12.33 -5.17
N ARG A 48 -0.20 13.66 -5.08
CA ARG A 48 0.91 14.55 -4.66
C ARG A 48 1.30 14.42 -3.19
N ASN A 49 0.45 13.79 -2.37
CA ASN A 49 0.71 13.49 -0.97
C ASN A 49 1.29 12.07 -0.79
N GLY A 50 1.42 11.31 -1.88
CA GLY A 50 1.92 9.95 -1.86
C GLY A 50 0.88 8.89 -1.52
N ASN A 51 -0.41 9.21 -1.45
CA ASN A 51 -1.43 8.17 -1.30
C ASN A 51 -1.52 7.38 -2.60
N GLN A 52 -1.68 6.07 -2.49
CA GLN A 52 -1.91 5.19 -3.63
C GLN A 52 -3.38 4.86 -3.76
N TRP A 53 -3.92 5.07 -4.94
CA TRP A 53 -5.30 4.79 -5.29
C TRP A 53 -5.32 3.66 -6.33
N ALA A 54 -6.30 2.76 -6.21
CA ALA A 54 -6.53 1.68 -7.15
C ALA A 54 -8.01 1.71 -7.58
N TRP A 55 -8.25 2.09 -8.82
CA TRP A 55 -9.58 2.38 -9.33
C TRP A 55 -10.15 1.23 -10.17
N LEU A 56 -11.42 0.91 -9.91
CA LEU A 56 -12.26 0.13 -10.82
C LEU A 56 -13.19 1.11 -11.55
N GLY A 57 -13.02 1.25 -12.87
CA GLY A 57 -13.75 2.23 -13.67
C GLY A 57 -13.07 3.60 -13.72
N ASP A 58 -13.82 4.62 -14.17
CA ASP A 58 -13.31 5.99 -14.34
C ASP A 58 -13.53 6.82 -13.06
N PRO A 59 -12.45 7.22 -12.34
CA PRO A 59 -12.57 8.07 -11.16
C PRO A 59 -13.11 9.48 -11.47
N ALA A 60 -13.00 9.96 -12.72
CA ALA A 60 -13.50 11.27 -13.13
C ALA A 60 -15.01 11.30 -13.37
N ALA A 61 -15.68 10.14 -13.47
CA ALA A 61 -17.13 10.06 -13.68
C ALA A 61 -17.95 10.54 -12.45
N GLY A 62 -17.32 10.67 -11.28
CA GLY A 62 -17.96 11.11 -10.04
C GLY A 62 -18.72 9.99 -9.31
N GLY A 63 -19.14 10.27 -8.06
CA GLY A 63 -19.90 9.31 -7.24
C GLY A 63 -19.11 8.11 -6.74
N ALA A 64 -17.78 8.22 -6.65
CA ALA A 64 -16.92 7.13 -6.20
C ALA A 64 -17.15 6.78 -4.71
N VAL A 65 -17.08 5.49 -4.40
CA VAL A 65 -17.01 4.98 -3.02
C VAL A 65 -15.59 4.48 -2.79
N VAL A 66 -14.95 4.98 -1.73
CA VAL A 66 -13.57 4.64 -1.38
C VAL A 66 -13.51 3.87 -0.08
N THR A 67 -12.62 2.90 -0.02
CA THR A 67 -12.24 2.18 1.20
C THR A 67 -10.72 2.11 1.28
N GLY A 68 -10.18 2.21 2.48
CA GLY A 68 -8.75 2.29 2.66
C GLY A 68 -8.32 2.15 4.12
N SER A 69 -7.02 2.04 4.27
CA SER A 69 -6.30 2.04 5.55
C SER A 69 -4.88 2.53 5.25
N HIS A 70 -3.90 2.12 6.05
CA HIS A 70 -2.51 2.51 5.87
C HIS A 70 -1.58 1.28 5.96
N LEU A 71 -0.41 1.36 5.32
CA LEU A 71 0.58 0.28 5.29
C LEU A 71 1.75 0.53 6.24
N ASP A 72 1.99 1.79 6.59
CA ASP A 72 3.02 2.20 7.52
C ASP A 72 2.71 1.76 8.96
N SER A 73 3.73 1.75 9.81
CA SER A 73 3.60 1.36 11.21
C SER A 73 4.25 2.36 12.16
N VAL A 74 3.84 2.29 13.42
CA VAL A 74 4.49 3.03 14.51
C VAL A 74 5.87 2.44 14.82
N PRO A 75 6.77 3.24 15.41
CA PRO A 75 7.97 2.74 16.08
C PRO A 75 7.65 1.80 17.25
N ASP A 76 8.58 0.89 17.53
CA ASP A 76 8.58 0.02 18.70
C ASP A 76 9.43 0.58 19.86
#